data_AF-A0A426XUA9-F1
#
_entry.id   AF-A0A426XUA9-F1
#
_cell.length_a   1.000
_cell.length_b   1.000
_cell.length_c   1.000
_cell.angle_alpha   90.00
_cell.angle_beta   90.00
_cell.angle_gamma   90.00
#
_symmetry.space_group_name_H-M   'P 1'
#
loop_
_entity.id
_entity.type
_entity.pdbx_description
1 polymer ?
#
loop_
_entity_poly.entity_id
_entity_poly.type
_entity_poly.pdbx_seq_one_letter_code
_entity_poly.pdbx_strand_id
1 'polypeptide(L)'
;MPAERRKSFPYVSQCDLSGREAHVAAADLDGTLLVSRSSFPYFFILAVEAGSLLRGAALLLLSPLILLVYKLFSEAAGIRMLIYVAVAGLRARDVELAARAVLPRFYAADVRADSWRAFRACGRRRVLVTANPRVMVEAFARECLGAEKVLGTELEVDERTGRATGRVAEGGVLVGPRKKEAVEREFGAAPPDLGLGDRESDRDFMALCKVGLVLSVTFSTALELSCPFNGFCNCIN
;
A
#
# COMPACT_ATOMS: atom_id res chain seq x y z
N MET A 1 -30.11 16.50 10.80
CA MET A 1 -28.98 15.82 10.14
C MET A 1 -29.23 14.33 10.25
N PRO A 2 -29.42 13.59 9.14
CA PRO A 2 -29.65 12.14 9.24
C PRO A 2 -28.34 11.47 9.70
N ALA A 3 -28.43 10.63 10.72
CA ALA A 3 -27.31 9.85 11.21
C ALA A 3 -26.80 8.92 10.08
N GLU A 4 -25.55 9.09 9.65
CA GLU A 4 -24.91 8.16 8.71
C GLU A 4 -24.96 6.75 9.29
N ARG A 5 -25.67 5.85 8.60
CA ARG A 5 -25.65 4.42 8.89
C ARG A 5 -24.22 3.94 8.70
N ARG A 6 -23.48 3.72 9.80
CA ARG A 6 -22.16 3.07 9.77
C ARG A 6 -22.29 1.73 9.06
N LYS A 7 -21.73 1.63 7.85
CA LYS A 7 -21.70 0.40 7.06
C LYS A 7 -20.89 -0.64 7.84
N SER A 8 -21.51 -1.79 8.13
CA SER A 8 -20.81 -2.91 8.75
C SER A 8 -19.96 -3.61 7.70
N PHE A 9 -18.74 -3.98 8.05
CA PHE A 9 -17.79 -4.64 7.15
C PHE A 9 -17.48 -6.04 7.70
N PRO A 10 -17.91 -7.13 7.04
CA PRO A 10 -17.59 -8.48 7.46
C PRO A 10 -16.11 -8.82 7.23
N TYR A 11 -15.66 -9.92 7.84
CA TYR A 11 -14.30 -10.42 7.64
C TYR A 11 -14.16 -11.17 6.31
N VAL A 12 -12.98 -11.08 5.68
CA VAL A 12 -12.70 -11.77 4.40
C VAL A 12 -12.90 -13.28 4.48
N SER A 13 -12.63 -13.87 5.66
CA SER A 13 -12.77 -15.31 5.92
C SER A 13 -14.20 -15.84 5.82
N GLN A 14 -15.20 -14.94 5.81
CA GLN A 14 -16.61 -15.29 5.82
C GLN A 14 -17.28 -15.08 4.45
N CYS A 15 -16.52 -14.72 3.42
CA CYS A 15 -17.08 -14.31 2.13
C CYS A 15 -16.88 -15.34 1.02
N ASP A 16 -17.95 -15.63 0.28
CA ASP A 16 -17.87 -16.34 -1.00
C ASP A 16 -17.21 -15.46 -2.06
N LEU A 17 -16.19 -16.02 -2.70
CA LEU A 17 -15.37 -15.37 -3.72
C LEU A 17 -15.76 -15.77 -5.15
N SER A 18 -16.74 -16.68 -5.29
CA SER A 18 -17.23 -17.19 -6.57
C SER A 18 -17.97 -16.11 -7.39
N GLY A 19 -17.88 -16.18 -8.72
CA GLY A 19 -18.62 -15.31 -9.64
C GLY A 19 -18.20 -13.84 -9.64
N ARG A 20 -16.94 -13.55 -9.28
CA ARG A 20 -16.41 -12.18 -9.20
C ARG A 20 -15.65 -11.74 -10.46
N GLU A 21 -15.70 -12.48 -11.57
CA GLU A 21 -14.90 -12.15 -12.76
C GLU A 21 -15.24 -10.77 -13.34
N ALA A 22 -16.51 -10.33 -13.21
CA ALA A 22 -16.96 -9.02 -13.68
C ALA A 22 -16.73 -7.88 -12.67
N HIS A 23 -16.22 -8.18 -11.47
CA HIS A 23 -16.11 -7.22 -10.38
C HIS A 23 -14.84 -6.38 -10.43
N VAL A 24 -14.96 -5.17 -9.90
CA VAL A 24 -13.90 -4.21 -9.68
C VAL A 24 -13.52 -4.18 -8.19
N ALA A 25 -12.23 -4.27 -7.88
CA ALA A 25 -11.72 -4.18 -6.52
C ALA A 25 -10.87 -2.92 -6.29
N ALA A 26 -10.99 -2.34 -5.10
CA ALA A 26 -10.08 -1.36 -4.53
C ALA A 26 -9.55 -1.89 -3.19
N ALA A 27 -8.24 -1.94 -3.00
CA ALA A 27 -7.65 -2.53 -1.80
C ALA A 27 -6.52 -1.67 -1.24
N ASP A 28 -6.46 -1.56 0.09
CA ASP A 28 -5.26 -1.09 0.76
C ASP A 28 -4.11 -2.12 0.67
N LEU A 29 -2.87 -1.67 0.94
CA LEU A 29 -1.68 -2.50 0.91
C LEU A 29 -1.29 -3.02 2.30
N ASP A 30 -0.82 -2.14 3.20
CA ASP A 30 -0.14 -2.50 4.45
C ASP A 30 -1.12 -2.99 5.53
N GLY A 31 -1.14 -4.30 5.78
CA GLY A 31 -2.09 -4.95 6.69
C GLY A 31 -3.34 -5.47 5.98
N THR A 32 -3.48 -5.13 4.70
CA THR A 32 -4.59 -5.54 3.85
C THR A 32 -4.15 -6.56 2.81
N LEU A 33 -3.37 -6.20 1.79
CA LEU A 33 -2.81 -7.18 0.86
C LEU A 33 -1.48 -7.77 1.35
N LEU A 34 -0.82 -7.08 2.28
CA LEU A 34 0.36 -7.54 2.99
C LEU A 34 0.02 -7.96 4.42
N VAL A 35 0.82 -8.84 5.00
CA VAL A 35 0.73 -9.24 6.41
C VAL A 35 1.24 -8.10 7.31
N SER A 36 2.37 -7.47 6.95
CA SER A 36 2.89 -6.33 7.68
C SER A 36 1.95 -5.12 7.59
N ARG A 37 1.65 -4.51 8.74
CA ARG A 37 0.96 -3.21 8.81
C ARG A 37 1.93 -2.03 8.75
N SER A 38 3.24 -2.28 8.74
CA SER A 38 4.27 -1.24 8.79
C SER A 38 5.01 -1.17 7.47
N SER A 39 5.04 0.02 6.89
CA SER A 39 5.77 0.29 5.65
C SER A 39 7.28 0.50 5.89
N PHE A 40 7.71 0.62 7.16
CA PHE A 40 9.10 0.93 7.53
C PHE A 40 10.15 -0.01 6.89
N PRO A 41 9.99 -1.35 6.88
CA PRO A 41 11.00 -2.24 6.30
C PRO A 41 11.28 -1.93 4.83
N TYR A 42 10.24 -1.59 4.06
CA TYR A 42 10.36 -1.25 2.64
C TYR A 42 11.06 0.09 2.41
N PHE A 43 10.78 1.09 3.26
CA PHE A 43 11.53 2.36 3.24
C PHE A 43 12.99 2.17 3.64
N PHE A 44 13.29 1.31 4.61
CA PHE A 44 14.65 0.99 5.01
C PHE A 44 15.45 0.37 3.87
N ILE A 45 14.88 -0.65 3.20
CA ILE A 45 15.50 -1.30 2.05
C ILE A 45 15.75 -0.26 0.94
N LEU A 46 14.74 0.54 0.59
CA LEU A 46 14.89 1.57 -0.44
C LEU A 46 15.99 2.59 -0.08
N ALA A 47 16.05 3.03 1.18
CA ALA A 47 17.04 4.00 1.65
C ALA A 47 18.48 3.48 1.53
N VAL A 48 18.68 2.17 1.72
CA VAL A 48 19.97 1.50 1.55
C VAL A 48 20.31 1.35 0.06
N GLU A 49 19.37 0.85 -0.73
CA GLU A 49 19.60 0.45 -2.13
C GLU A 49 19.68 1.66 -3.08
N ALA A 50 18.78 2.63 -2.94
CA ALA A 50 18.79 3.85 -3.75
C ALA A 50 19.74 4.92 -3.21
N GLY A 51 20.10 4.82 -1.92
CA GLY A 51 20.87 5.82 -1.20
C GLY A 51 22.19 5.28 -0.71
N SER A 52 22.25 4.94 0.58
CA SER A 52 23.47 4.43 1.21
C SER A 52 23.17 3.74 2.54
N LEU A 53 24.12 2.93 3.02
CA LEU A 53 24.03 2.33 4.36
C LEU A 53 23.90 3.37 5.48
N LEU A 54 24.56 4.52 5.35
CA LEU A 54 24.44 5.63 6.31
C LEU A 54 23.00 6.19 6.35
N ARG A 55 22.34 6.27 5.19
CA ARG A 55 20.95 6.71 5.11
C ARG A 55 20.00 5.68 5.73
N GLY A 56 20.21 4.39 5.45
CA GLY A 56 19.49 3.30 6.11
C GLY A 56 19.67 3.34 7.63
N ALA A 57 20.91 3.53 8.12
CA ALA A 57 21.20 3.66 9.54
C ALA A 57 20.52 4.89 10.17
N ALA A 58 20.54 6.05 9.49
CA ALA A 58 19.83 7.23 9.94
C ALA A 58 18.31 7.00 10.07
N LEU A 59 17.71 6.33 9.08
CA LEU A 59 16.30 5.95 9.12
C LEU A 59 16.00 4.98 10.27
N LEU A 60 16.88 4.01 10.52
CA LEU A 60 16.75 3.07 11.63
C LEU A 60 16.84 3.77 13.00
N LEU A 61 17.80 4.68 13.18
CA LEU A 61 17.95 5.46 14.40
C LEU A 61 16.77 6.41 14.65
N LEU A 62 16.19 6.97 13.59
CA LEU A 62 15.01 7.85 13.67
C LEU A 62 13.69 7.07 13.78
N SER A 63 13.69 5.76 13.52
CA SER A 63 12.47 4.93 13.51
C SER A 63 11.60 5.03 14.78
N PRO A 64 12.11 5.03 16.03
CA PRO A 64 11.25 5.20 17.21
C PRO A 64 10.59 6.58 17.26
N LEU A 65 11.31 7.63 16.86
CA LEU A 65 10.76 8.99 16.79
C LEU A 65 9.67 9.08 15.71
N ILE A 66 9.93 8.51 14.54
CA ILE A 66 8.95 8.48 13.45
C ILE A 66 7.70 7.70 13.86
N LEU A 67 7.86 6.57 14.55
CA LEU A 67 6.74 5.79 15.08
C LEU A 67 5.94 6.59 16.13
N LEU A 68 6.62 7.34 17.00
CA LEU A 68 5.99 8.24 17.96
C LEU A 68 5.15 9.31 17.25
N VAL A 69 5.71 9.98 16.24
CA VAL A 69 5.00 10.97 15.42
C VAL A 69 3.80 10.36 14.71
N TYR A 70 3.99 9.18 14.10
CA TYR A 70 2.95 8.45 13.41
C TYR A 70 1.77 8.10 14.34
N LYS A 71 2.05 7.63 15.57
CA LYS A 71 1.02 7.14 16.50
C LYS A 71 0.36 8.23 17.33
N LEU A 72 1.12 9.22 17.79
CA LEU A 72 0.61 10.23 18.74
C LEU A 72 0.16 11.53 18.07
N PHE A 73 0.69 11.86 16.89
CA PHE A 73 0.43 13.15 16.26
C PHE A 73 -0.34 12.99 14.95
N SER A 74 0.26 12.34 13.95
CA SER A 74 -0.36 12.18 12.65
C SER A 74 0.33 11.10 11.82
N GLU A 75 -0.47 10.15 11.32
CA GLU A 75 -0.03 9.14 10.34
C GLU A 75 0.65 9.81 9.14
N ALA A 76 0.05 10.87 8.59
CA ALA A 76 0.61 11.60 7.46
C ALA A 76 1.96 12.27 7.80
N ALA A 77 2.14 12.77 9.02
CA ALA A 77 3.43 13.35 9.43
C ALA A 77 4.53 12.29 9.55
N GLY A 78 4.22 11.14 10.15
CA GLY A 78 5.16 10.02 10.24
C GLY A 78 5.59 9.53 8.85
N ILE A 79 4.65 9.38 7.91
CA ILE A 79 4.95 8.99 6.53
C ILE A 79 5.79 10.04 5.81
N ARG A 80 5.54 11.34 6.00
CA ARG A 80 6.40 12.40 5.46
C ARG A 80 7.84 12.30 5.99
N MET A 81 8.02 11.96 7.26
CA MET A 81 9.36 11.75 7.83
C MET A 81 10.05 10.53 7.22
N LEU A 82 9.34 9.40 7.04
CA LEU A 82 9.87 8.22 6.34
C LEU A 82 10.34 8.58 4.94
N ILE A 83 9.49 9.25 4.17
CA ILE A 83 9.78 9.70 2.81
C ILE A 83 11.01 10.61 2.81
N TYR A 84 11.02 11.63 3.67
CA TYR A 84 12.11 12.60 3.70
C TYR A 84 13.46 11.92 3.95
N VAL A 85 13.56 11.11 4.99
CA VAL A 85 14.83 10.43 5.33
C VAL A 85 15.22 9.42 4.25
N ALA A 86 14.26 8.69 3.68
CA ALA A 86 14.54 7.67 2.67
C ALA A 86 14.98 8.25 1.33
N VAL A 87 14.36 9.32 0.82
CA VAL A 87 14.55 9.75 -0.58
C VAL A 87 15.09 11.16 -0.79
N ALA A 88 15.16 12.02 0.25
CA ALA A 88 15.60 13.41 0.06
C ALA A 88 16.98 13.49 -0.61
N GLY A 89 17.06 14.24 -1.71
CA GLY A 89 18.28 14.46 -2.49
C GLY A 89 18.70 13.29 -3.39
N LEU A 90 17.99 12.15 -3.41
CA LEU A 90 18.28 11.07 -4.37
C LEU A 90 17.78 11.44 -5.76
N ARG A 91 18.39 10.91 -6.83
CA ARG A 91 17.82 11.04 -8.17
C ARG A 91 16.54 10.22 -8.25
N ALA A 92 15.46 10.79 -8.79
CA ALA A 92 14.18 10.11 -8.87
C ALA A 92 14.29 8.77 -9.64
N ARG A 93 15.12 8.74 -10.70
CA ARG A 93 15.41 7.52 -11.46
C ARG A 93 16.09 6.42 -10.62
N ASP A 94 16.97 6.79 -9.69
CA ASP A 94 17.71 5.80 -8.88
C ASP A 94 16.75 5.20 -7.83
N VAL A 95 15.83 6.02 -7.30
CA VAL A 95 14.71 5.58 -6.45
C VAL A 95 13.80 4.61 -7.21
N GLU A 96 13.41 4.95 -8.44
CA GLU A 96 12.55 4.11 -9.28
C GLU A 96 13.22 2.77 -9.61
N LEU A 97 14.49 2.78 -10.02
CA LEU A 97 15.24 1.57 -10.34
C LEU A 97 15.39 0.65 -9.13
N ALA A 98 15.77 1.20 -7.97
CA ALA A 98 15.90 0.43 -6.73
C ALA A 98 14.54 -0.12 -6.27
N ALA A 99 13.49 0.70 -6.34
CA ALA A 99 12.14 0.28 -6.00
C ALA A 99 11.69 -0.90 -6.87
N ARG A 100 11.88 -0.81 -8.19
CA ARG A 100 11.48 -1.86 -9.14
C ARG A 100 12.33 -3.12 -9.02
N ALA A 101 13.64 -2.99 -8.86
CA ALA A 101 14.54 -4.15 -8.84
C ALA A 101 14.51 -4.91 -7.50
N VAL A 102 14.34 -4.19 -6.38
CA VAL A 102 14.57 -4.77 -5.06
C VAL A 102 13.28 -5.01 -4.27
N LEU A 103 12.31 -4.10 -4.30
CA LEU A 103 11.14 -4.20 -3.41
C LEU A 103 10.16 -5.34 -3.77
N PRO A 104 9.92 -5.74 -5.05
CA PRO A 104 8.91 -6.75 -5.37
C PRO A 104 9.12 -8.09 -4.66
N ARG A 105 10.36 -8.55 -4.49
CA ARG A 105 10.64 -9.82 -3.78
C ARG A 105 10.26 -9.75 -2.30
N PHE A 106 10.46 -8.60 -1.66
CA PHE A 106 10.13 -8.41 -0.25
C PHE A 106 8.62 -8.27 -0.06
N TYR A 107 7.95 -7.52 -0.94
CA TYR A 107 6.50 -7.44 -0.93
C TYR A 107 5.85 -8.80 -1.21
N ALA A 108 6.34 -9.56 -2.19
CA ALA A 108 5.83 -10.88 -2.53
C ALA A 108 5.91 -11.87 -1.35
N ALA A 109 7.00 -11.82 -0.59
CA ALA A 109 7.17 -12.63 0.62
C ALA A 109 6.22 -12.24 1.77
N ASP A 110 5.65 -11.04 1.73
CA ASP A 110 4.75 -10.50 2.75
C ASP A 110 3.28 -10.51 2.31
N VAL A 111 2.94 -11.10 1.14
CA VAL A 111 1.55 -11.16 0.66
C VAL A 111 0.68 -11.99 1.58
N ARG A 112 -0.44 -11.42 2.02
CA ARG A 112 -1.45 -12.16 2.78
C ARG A 112 -2.38 -12.94 1.85
N ALA A 113 -2.42 -14.26 2.02
CA ALA A 113 -3.07 -15.16 1.07
C ALA A 113 -4.60 -14.99 0.97
N ASP A 114 -5.29 -14.69 2.07
CA ASP A 114 -6.76 -14.60 2.12
C ASP A 114 -7.30 -13.36 1.39
N SER A 115 -6.76 -12.19 1.67
CA SER A 115 -7.09 -10.92 1.01
C SER A 115 -6.62 -10.91 -0.44
N TRP A 116 -5.45 -11.49 -0.74
CA TRP A 116 -5.01 -11.66 -2.12
C TRP A 116 -5.97 -12.55 -2.92
N ARG A 117 -6.50 -13.63 -2.33
CA ARG A 117 -7.55 -14.46 -2.97
C ARG A 117 -8.81 -13.66 -3.27
N ALA A 118 -9.26 -12.79 -2.36
CA ALA A 118 -10.41 -11.94 -2.62
C ALA A 118 -10.13 -10.91 -3.71
N PHE A 119 -8.97 -10.28 -3.68
CA PHE A 119 -8.56 -9.27 -4.66
C PHE A 119 -8.41 -9.85 -6.07
N ARG A 120 -7.75 -11.01 -6.20
CA ARG A 120 -7.53 -11.68 -7.50
C ARG A 120 -8.81 -12.29 -8.09
N ALA A 121 -9.83 -12.56 -7.29
CA ALA A 121 -11.12 -13.05 -7.78
C ALA A 121 -11.88 -11.97 -8.57
N CYS A 122 -11.60 -10.70 -8.33
CA CYS A 122 -12.12 -9.58 -9.11
C CYS A 122 -11.39 -9.47 -10.46
N GLY A 123 -11.99 -10.03 -11.51
CA GLY A 123 -11.36 -10.20 -12.82
C GLY A 123 -11.42 -8.97 -13.73
N ARG A 124 -12.35 -8.03 -13.50
CA ARG A 124 -12.56 -6.90 -14.42
C ARG A 124 -11.54 -5.79 -14.24
N ARG A 125 -11.31 -5.39 -12.98
CA ARG A 125 -10.38 -4.31 -12.66
C ARG A 125 -9.94 -4.39 -11.19
N ARG A 126 -8.67 -4.15 -10.92
CA ARG A 126 -8.02 -4.19 -9.60
C ARG A 126 -7.19 -2.93 -9.39
N VAL A 127 -7.52 -2.18 -8.35
CA VAL A 127 -6.87 -0.91 -8.01
C VAL A 127 -6.29 -0.97 -6.60
N LEU A 128 -5.01 -0.65 -6.49
CA LEU A 128 -4.34 -0.52 -5.19
C LEU A 128 -4.49 0.92 -4.67
N VAL A 129 -4.81 1.09 -3.40
CA VAL A 129 -4.98 2.39 -2.73
C VAL A 129 -4.08 2.45 -1.49
N THR A 130 -2.92 3.07 -1.59
CA THR A 130 -1.90 3.00 -0.53
C THR A 130 -1.40 4.38 -0.10
N ALA A 131 -1.03 4.48 1.17
CA ALA A 131 -0.31 5.65 1.68
C ALA A 131 1.16 5.69 1.23
N ASN A 132 1.71 4.57 0.77
CA ASN A 132 3.10 4.50 0.30
C ASN A 132 3.31 5.31 -0.97
N PRO A 133 4.55 5.79 -1.22
CA PRO A 133 4.91 6.38 -2.49
C PRO A 133 4.57 5.43 -3.65
N ARG A 134 3.86 5.92 -4.68
CA ARG A 134 3.46 5.09 -5.84
C ARG A 134 4.67 4.38 -6.45
N VAL A 135 5.77 5.11 -6.63
CA VAL A 135 7.04 4.60 -7.19
C VAL A 135 7.58 3.39 -6.44
N MET A 136 7.33 3.25 -5.14
CA MET A 136 7.80 2.12 -4.33
C MET A 136 7.03 0.83 -4.60
N VAL A 137 5.74 0.94 -4.90
CA VAL A 137 4.82 -0.21 -4.91
C VAL A 137 4.37 -0.59 -6.33
N GLU A 138 4.50 0.31 -7.31
CA GLU A 138 3.83 0.19 -8.60
C GLU A 138 4.27 -1.03 -9.41
N ALA A 139 5.58 -1.33 -9.42
CA ALA A 139 6.10 -2.52 -10.07
C ALA A 139 5.51 -3.80 -9.47
N PHE A 140 5.59 -3.96 -8.16
CA PHE A 140 5.02 -5.09 -7.44
C PHE A 140 3.50 -5.20 -7.65
N ALA A 141 2.77 -4.08 -7.54
CA ALA A 141 1.31 -4.08 -7.67
C ALA A 141 0.86 -4.54 -9.06
N ARG A 142 1.53 -4.07 -10.11
CA ARG A 142 1.18 -4.42 -11.50
C ARG A 142 1.66 -5.82 -11.87
N GLU A 143 2.91 -6.14 -11.58
CA GLU A 143 3.57 -7.35 -12.06
C GLU A 143 3.23 -8.58 -11.19
N CYS A 144 3.07 -8.41 -9.87
CA CYS A 144 2.82 -9.53 -8.95
C CYS A 144 1.34 -9.64 -8.53
N LEU A 145 0.67 -8.52 -8.25
CA LEU A 145 -0.73 -8.53 -7.80
C LEU A 145 -1.75 -8.41 -8.94
N GLY A 146 -1.28 -8.04 -10.14
CA GLY A 146 -2.14 -7.81 -11.31
C GLY A 146 -3.06 -6.59 -11.17
N ALA A 147 -2.69 -5.60 -10.36
CA ALA A 147 -3.42 -4.34 -10.28
C ALA A 147 -3.20 -3.53 -11.56
N GLU A 148 -4.26 -3.03 -12.20
CA GLU A 148 -4.08 -2.18 -13.39
C GLU A 148 -3.82 -0.71 -13.03
N LYS A 149 -4.10 -0.32 -11.78
CA LYS A 149 -3.88 1.05 -11.29
C LYS A 149 -3.40 1.06 -9.84
N VAL A 150 -2.50 1.99 -9.54
CA VAL A 150 -2.09 2.32 -8.18
C VAL A 150 -2.42 3.78 -7.90
N LEU A 151 -3.19 3.99 -6.84
CA LEU A 151 -3.41 5.27 -6.20
C LEU A 151 -2.47 5.31 -4.99
N GLY A 152 -1.34 6.00 -5.14
CA GLY A 152 -0.31 6.11 -4.11
C GLY A 152 0.03 7.56 -3.80
N THR A 153 0.84 7.78 -2.77
CA THR A 153 1.43 9.10 -2.50
C THR A 153 2.41 9.45 -3.62
N GLU A 154 2.33 10.66 -4.18
CA GLU A 154 3.29 11.13 -5.18
C GLU A 154 4.45 11.88 -4.52
N LEU A 155 5.68 11.61 -4.97
CA LEU A 155 6.87 12.30 -4.50
C LEU A 155 7.07 13.62 -5.25
N GLU A 156 7.49 14.65 -4.54
CA GLU A 156 7.92 15.90 -5.18
C GLU A 156 9.34 15.72 -5.74
N VAL A 157 9.51 16.05 -7.01
CA VAL A 157 10.79 15.99 -7.72
C VAL A 157 11.14 17.40 -8.20
N ASP A 158 12.35 17.84 -7.89
CA ASP A 158 12.90 19.08 -8.43
C ASP A 158 13.14 18.91 -9.94
N GLU A 159 12.37 19.62 -10.77
CA GLU A 159 12.41 19.50 -12.23
C GLU A 159 13.76 19.91 -12.84
N ARG A 160 14.54 20.76 -12.16
CA ARG A 160 15.84 21.25 -12.65
C ARG A 160 16.93 20.20 -12.46
N THR A 161 16.85 19.43 -11.38
CA THR A 161 17.89 18.48 -10.97
C THR A 161 17.49 17.02 -11.16
N GLY A 162 16.20 16.74 -11.35
CA GLY A 162 15.63 15.39 -11.38
C GLY A 162 15.75 14.64 -10.06
N ARG A 163 15.89 15.36 -8.93
CA ARG A 163 16.07 14.78 -7.60
C ARG A 163 14.80 14.87 -6.77
N ALA A 164 14.51 13.82 -6.01
CA ALA A 164 13.43 13.84 -5.03
C ALA A 164 13.77 14.85 -3.93
N THR A 165 12.85 15.76 -3.63
CA THR A 165 13.08 16.80 -2.60
C THR A 165 12.92 16.25 -1.18
N GLY A 166 12.41 15.02 -1.04
CA GLY A 166 12.00 14.43 0.22
C GLY A 166 10.60 14.86 0.67
N ARG A 167 9.91 15.68 -0.14
CA ARG A 167 8.54 16.10 0.11
C ARG A 167 7.55 15.29 -0.73
N VAL A 168 6.28 15.44 -0.41
CA VAL A 168 5.17 14.86 -1.17
C VAL A 168 4.61 15.93 -2.10
N ALA A 169 4.25 15.53 -3.32
CA ALA A 169 3.70 16.43 -4.32
C ALA A 169 2.30 16.95 -3.93
N GLU A 170 1.75 17.82 -4.78
CA GLU A 170 0.37 18.29 -4.65
C GLU A 170 -0.60 17.10 -4.63
N GLY A 171 -1.38 16.99 -3.56
CA GLY A 171 -2.17 15.79 -3.25
C GLY A 171 -1.77 15.11 -1.93
N GLY A 172 -0.59 15.44 -1.38
CA GLY A 172 -0.17 15.05 -0.03
C GLY A 172 -0.07 13.53 0.19
N VAL A 173 0.03 13.12 1.45
CA VAL A 173 0.06 11.70 1.81
C VAL A 173 -1.34 11.09 1.70
N LEU A 174 -1.48 9.98 0.99
CA LEU A 174 -2.76 9.34 0.69
C LEU A 174 -3.31 8.52 1.86
N VAL A 175 -3.81 9.20 2.91
CA VAL A 175 -4.37 8.60 4.13
C VAL A 175 -5.73 9.18 4.48
N GLY A 176 -6.59 8.37 5.11
CA GLY A 176 -7.91 8.80 5.58
C GLY A 176 -8.77 9.42 4.47
N PRO A 177 -9.28 10.65 4.65
CA PRO A 177 -10.13 11.31 3.65
C PRO A 177 -9.51 11.39 2.25
N ARG A 178 -8.17 11.50 2.15
CA ARG A 178 -7.49 11.55 0.85
C ARG A 178 -7.58 10.24 0.07
N LYS A 179 -7.64 9.08 0.75
CA LYS A 179 -7.90 7.80 0.08
C LYS A 179 -9.30 7.79 -0.53
N LYS A 180 -10.30 8.28 0.22
CA LYS A 180 -11.68 8.41 -0.27
C LYS A 180 -11.73 9.31 -1.50
N GLU A 181 -11.16 10.51 -1.43
CA GLU A 181 -11.11 11.46 -2.54
C GLU A 181 -10.43 10.88 -3.80
N ALA A 182 -9.33 10.13 -3.63
CA ALA A 182 -8.64 9.50 -4.75
C ALA A 182 -9.48 8.39 -5.40
N VAL A 183 -10.19 7.59 -4.59
CA VAL A 183 -11.12 6.57 -5.10
C VAL A 183 -12.31 7.23 -5.80
N GLU A 184 -12.89 8.28 -5.25
CA GLU A 184 -13.98 9.04 -5.90
C GLU A 184 -13.53 9.63 -7.24
N ARG A 185 -12.32 10.19 -7.30
CA ARG A 185 -11.76 10.74 -8.54
C ARG A 185 -11.51 9.66 -9.60
N GLU A 186 -11.04 8.50 -9.19
CA GLU A 186 -10.72 7.39 -10.09
C GLU A 186 -11.97 6.69 -10.64
N PHE A 187 -13.00 6.51 -9.81
CA PHE A 187 -14.18 5.71 -10.17
C PHE A 187 -15.42 6.54 -10.51
N GLY A 188 -15.47 7.81 -10.12
CA GLY A 188 -16.60 8.71 -10.35
C GLY A 188 -17.91 8.09 -9.85
N ALA A 189 -18.90 8.02 -10.74
CA ALA A 189 -20.22 7.46 -10.43
C ALA A 189 -20.28 5.91 -10.42
N ALA A 190 -19.19 5.22 -10.78
CA ALA A 190 -19.14 3.76 -10.89
C ALA A 190 -18.21 3.17 -9.81
N PRO A 191 -18.66 3.10 -8.54
CA PRO A 191 -17.81 2.68 -7.44
C PRO A 191 -17.36 1.21 -7.55
N PRO A 192 -16.23 0.85 -6.92
CA PRO A 192 -15.78 -0.54 -6.87
C PRO A 192 -16.81 -1.47 -6.25
N ASP A 193 -16.87 -2.71 -6.74
CA ASP A 193 -17.73 -3.75 -6.17
C ASP A 193 -17.19 -4.23 -4.82
N LEU A 194 -15.86 -4.28 -4.68
CA LEU A 194 -15.16 -4.77 -3.49
C LEU A 194 -14.13 -3.75 -2.96
N GLY A 195 -14.25 -3.40 -1.68
CA GLY A 195 -13.25 -2.64 -0.92
C GLY A 195 -12.56 -3.55 0.10
N LEU A 196 -11.23 -3.52 0.19
CA LEU A 196 -10.45 -4.25 1.21
C LEU A 196 -9.64 -3.25 2.04
N GLY A 197 -9.68 -3.38 3.37
CA GLY A 197 -8.90 -2.54 4.29
C GLY A 197 -8.75 -3.16 5.68
N ASP A 198 -7.83 -2.66 6.49
CA ASP A 198 -7.56 -3.16 7.84
C ASP A 198 -7.62 -2.07 8.93
N ARG A 199 -7.68 -0.79 8.53
CA ARG A 199 -7.63 0.35 9.46
C ARG A 199 -8.88 1.21 9.40
N GLU A 200 -9.00 2.08 10.40
CA GLU A 200 -10.03 3.12 10.41
C GLU A 200 -9.88 4.07 9.23
N SER A 201 -8.63 4.40 8.85
CA SER A 201 -8.31 5.27 7.71
C SER A 201 -8.71 4.69 6.35
N ASP A 202 -9.09 3.41 6.28
CA ASP A 202 -9.59 2.77 5.06
C ASP A 202 -11.13 2.80 4.96
N ARG A 203 -11.82 2.96 6.09
CA ARG A 203 -13.29 2.83 6.17
C ARG A 203 -14.01 3.81 5.26
N ASP A 204 -13.47 5.01 5.11
CA ASP A 204 -14.07 6.07 4.28
C ASP A 204 -14.11 5.69 2.79
N PHE A 205 -13.02 5.12 2.25
CA PHE A 205 -13.03 4.67 0.85
C PHE A 205 -13.77 3.33 0.70
N MET A 206 -13.69 2.45 1.69
CA MET A 206 -14.43 1.19 1.68
C MET A 206 -15.95 1.42 1.70
N ALA A 207 -16.41 2.50 2.35
CA ALA A 207 -17.81 2.87 2.38
C ALA A 207 -18.37 3.22 0.99
N LEU A 208 -17.52 3.71 0.08
CA LEU A 208 -17.86 3.97 -1.32
C LEU A 208 -18.11 2.66 -2.09
N CYS A 209 -17.38 1.60 -1.75
CA CYS A 209 -17.46 0.32 -2.44
C CYS A 209 -18.80 -0.37 -2.14
N LYS A 210 -19.32 -1.18 -3.07
CA LYS A 210 -20.60 -1.88 -2.86
C LYS A 210 -20.53 -2.80 -1.64
N VAL A 211 -19.48 -3.60 -1.56
CA VAL A 211 -19.12 -4.44 -0.41
C VAL A 211 -17.73 -4.04 0.09
N GLY A 212 -17.56 -3.90 1.41
CA GLY A 212 -16.25 -3.71 2.02
C GLY A 212 -15.93 -4.86 2.98
N LEU A 213 -14.71 -5.36 2.96
CA LEU A 213 -14.24 -6.40 3.88
C LEU A 213 -13.13 -5.84 4.75
N VAL A 214 -13.30 -6.00 6.08
CA VAL A 214 -12.26 -5.65 7.05
C VAL A 214 -11.44 -6.89 7.35
N LEU A 215 -10.15 -6.68 7.47
CA LEU A 215 -9.19 -7.75 7.68
C LEU A 215 -8.81 -7.80 9.16
N SER A 216 -8.97 -8.95 9.80
CA SER A 216 -8.59 -9.14 11.21
C SER A 216 -7.08 -9.20 11.34
N VAL A 217 -6.55 -8.68 12.45
CA VAL A 217 -5.18 -8.96 12.87
C VAL A 217 -5.14 -10.40 13.33
N THR A 218 -4.77 -11.31 12.44
CA THR A 218 -4.44 -12.68 12.83
C THR A 218 -3.05 -12.60 13.46
N PHE A 219 -2.96 -12.67 14.79
CA PHE A 219 -1.71 -13.09 15.43
C PHE A 219 -1.48 -14.54 15.03
N SER A 220 -0.82 -14.76 13.89
CA SER A 220 -0.44 -16.10 13.50
C SER A 220 0.66 -16.56 14.44
N THR A 221 0.29 -17.35 15.45
CA THR A 221 1.20 -18.31 16.06
C THR A 221 1.88 -19.08 14.94
N ALA A 222 3.21 -19.08 14.93
CA ALA A 222 4.02 -19.81 13.98
C ALA A 222 3.68 -21.31 14.01
N LEU A 223 2.88 -21.78 13.06
CA LEU A 223 2.75 -23.19 12.67
C LEU A 223 1.78 -23.29 11.50
N GLU A 224 2.33 -23.19 10.28
CA GLU A 224 1.98 -23.98 9.09
C GLU A 224 2.74 -23.39 7.89
N LEU A 225 4.05 -23.64 7.86
CA LEU A 225 4.85 -23.59 6.65
C LEU A 225 4.62 -24.91 5.89
N SER A 226 3.54 -24.97 5.13
CA SER A 226 3.43 -25.87 3.98
C SER A 226 3.14 -25.00 2.76
N CYS A 227 4.23 -24.60 2.14
CA CYS A 227 4.30 -23.77 0.95
C CYS A 227 3.87 -24.59 -0.28
N PRO A 228 2.90 -24.13 -1.10
CA PRO A 228 2.82 -24.49 -2.50
C PRO A 228 3.07 -23.23 -3.35
N PHE A 229 4.12 -22.45 -3.06
CA PHE A 229 4.53 -21.32 -3.92
C PHE A 229 5.62 -21.76 -4.90
N ASN A 230 5.27 -22.66 -5.83
CA ASN A 230 6.12 -22.96 -7.00
C ASN A 230 5.88 -22.00 -8.19
N GLY A 231 5.11 -20.92 -8.02
CA GLY A 231 4.71 -20.03 -9.13
C GLY A 231 5.37 -18.64 -9.18
N PHE A 232 6.06 -18.19 -8.13
CA PHE A 232 6.57 -16.81 -8.05
C PHE A 232 8.01 -16.61 -8.54
N CYS A 233 8.71 -17.68 -8.92
CA CYS A 233 10.10 -17.59 -9.43
C CYS A 233 10.24 -16.97 -10.83
N ASN A 234 9.16 -16.69 -11.56
CA ASN A 234 9.24 -16.19 -12.94
C ASN A 234 9.04 -14.68 -13.13
N CYS A 235 9.03 -13.87 -12.06
CA CYS A 235 8.99 -12.41 -12.19
C CYS A 235 10.38 -11.74 -12.24
N ILE A 236 11.47 -12.52 -12.28
CA ILE A 236 12.83 -12.01 -12.41
C ILE A 236 13.58 -12.86 -13.44
N ASN A 237 13.29 -12.64 -14.72
CA ASN A 237 14.19 -12.89 -15.85
C ASN A 237 13.69 -12.11 -17.07
#